data_AF-A0A1V4QWY5-F1
#
_entry.id   AF-A0A1V4QWY5-F1
#
_cell.length_a   1.000
_cell.length_b   1.000
_cell.length_c   1.000
_cell.angle_alpha   90.00
_cell.angle_beta   90.00
_cell.angle_gamma   90.00
#
_symmetry.space_group_name_H-M   'P 1'
#
loop_
_entity.id
_entity.type
_entity.pdbx_description
1 polymer ?
#
loop_
_entity_poly.entity_id
_entity_poly.type
_entity_poly.pdbx_seq_one_letter_code
_entity_poly.pdbx_strand_id
1 'polypeptide(L)'
;MVHESRPELAVRRLLWTIGFLALLPFVLFLQSADLEWMLWTIGFLALLPFVLFLQSADLEWKLPDIPFFDEGDYAIAGGALGDCTLSVHSTLPVIPADGETEATLTLTLTDAQGNPVPDHLLALLFNDGDGQLVPESPVTDGDGEATFIYRAGRLAIMNQLAVLDTTTGATLNFCLPTSLSAVLTVKLVTPTEYEAMRTASATRPDIFDLELAAVPDVLPADMISASRLTAHLTYKDGRPAAGFPIVFRIASGYGSIVQEAKLTDRDGFIEAFYQVSDRVGTVLIEAVEQTTGARASVEITVVRAGPAKIDLFFDNSGILSDEEALLPADGASRLQLVARVLSLADTPISGVKVRFQVKNDLGRIEVFDEVSDAAGEVHATFIPGTFPGTEEITAFIISALPEAE
;
A
#
# COMPACT_ATOMS: atom_id res chain seq x y z
N MET A 1 -23.30 -106.45 10.07
CA MET A 1 -23.37 -105.71 8.79
C MET A 1 -22.57 -104.42 9.02
N VAL A 2 -21.42 -104.10 8.38
CA VAL A 2 -21.05 -104.14 6.93
C VAL A 2 -21.76 -103.02 6.15
N HIS A 3 -21.13 -102.09 5.40
CA HIS A 3 -19.71 -101.69 5.22
C HIS A 3 -19.60 -100.28 4.54
N GLU A 4 -18.41 -99.66 4.65
CA GLU A 4 -17.65 -98.77 3.72
C GLU A 4 -18.26 -97.89 2.57
N SER A 5 -17.92 -96.59 2.63
CA SER A 5 -17.03 -95.77 1.74
C SER A 5 -16.85 -95.96 0.21
N ARG A 6 -16.75 -94.82 -0.52
CA ARG A 6 -15.65 -94.33 -1.46
C ARG A 6 -16.11 -93.60 -2.76
N PRO A 7 -15.22 -92.81 -3.45
CA PRO A 7 -15.54 -91.90 -4.56
C PRO A 7 -14.77 -92.17 -5.90
N GLU A 8 -15.03 -91.36 -6.96
CA GLU A 8 -14.09 -90.91 -8.05
C GLU A 8 -14.88 -89.96 -9.03
N LEU A 9 -14.37 -89.30 -10.10
CA LEU A 9 -13.10 -89.34 -10.87
C LEU A 9 -12.71 -87.90 -11.40
N ALA A 10 -12.29 -87.73 -12.67
CA ALA A 10 -11.75 -86.48 -13.27
C ALA A 10 -12.05 -86.32 -14.79
N VAL A 11 -11.62 -85.21 -15.45
CA VAL A 11 -10.89 -85.14 -16.77
C VAL A 11 -10.99 -83.79 -17.56
N ARG A 12 -9.85 -83.38 -18.19
CA ARG A 12 -9.61 -82.62 -19.48
C ARG A 12 -8.97 -81.21 -19.50
N ARG A 13 -8.26 -80.96 -20.63
CA ARG A 13 -7.26 -79.90 -20.97
C ARG A 13 -7.82 -78.90 -22.02
N LEU A 14 -7.23 -77.68 -22.16
CA LEU A 14 -6.43 -77.26 -23.36
C LEU A 14 -5.72 -75.90 -23.16
N LEU A 15 -4.69 -75.61 -23.99
CA LEU A 15 -3.81 -74.41 -24.01
C LEU A 15 -4.37 -73.21 -24.79
N TRP A 16 -3.67 -72.06 -24.75
CA TRP A 16 -3.14 -71.35 -25.93
C TRP A 16 -1.92 -70.45 -25.56
N THR A 17 -0.99 -70.21 -26.49
CA THR A 17 0.30 -69.50 -26.26
C THR A 17 0.82 -68.76 -27.50
N ILE A 18 1.20 -67.48 -27.37
CA ILE A 18 2.07 -66.66 -28.27
C ILE A 18 2.70 -65.58 -27.36
N GLY A 19 3.96 -65.10 -27.47
CA GLY A 19 5.11 -65.49 -28.28
C GLY A 19 6.26 -64.45 -28.17
N PHE A 20 7.44 -64.91 -27.70
CA PHE A 20 8.82 -64.40 -27.84
C PHE A 20 9.11 -63.05 -28.58
N LEU A 21 9.98 -62.18 -28.01
CA LEU A 21 11.34 -61.86 -28.53
C LEU A 21 12.14 -60.95 -27.55
N ALA A 22 13.48 -60.95 -27.63
CA ALA A 22 14.41 -60.09 -26.87
C ALA A 22 15.36 -59.36 -27.84
N LEU A 23 16.07 -58.28 -27.42
CA LEU A 23 17.41 -57.90 -27.91
C LEU A 23 18.06 -56.68 -27.18
N LEU A 24 19.36 -56.84 -26.92
CA LEU A 24 20.50 -55.97 -26.53
C LEU A 24 20.40 -54.45 -26.15
N PRO A 25 21.42 -53.92 -25.41
CA PRO A 25 21.59 -52.50 -25.11
C PRO A 25 22.42 -51.74 -26.16
N PHE A 26 22.37 -50.40 -26.16
CA PHE A 26 23.32 -49.56 -26.88
C PHE A 26 23.74 -48.34 -26.05
N VAL A 27 25.04 -48.03 -26.07
CA VAL A 27 25.65 -46.85 -25.43
C VAL A 27 25.82 -45.78 -26.50
N LEU A 28 25.48 -44.53 -26.19
CA LEU A 28 25.96 -43.37 -26.94
C LEU A 28 26.27 -42.22 -25.98
N PHE A 29 27.41 -41.59 -26.23
CA PHE A 29 28.05 -40.53 -25.45
C PHE A 29 28.04 -39.24 -26.31
N LEU A 30 28.43 -38.09 -25.75
CA LEU A 30 28.50 -36.75 -26.37
C LEU A 30 27.17 -35.95 -26.37
N GLN A 31 27.14 -34.62 -26.20
CA GLN A 31 28.08 -33.66 -25.57
C GLN A 31 27.34 -32.31 -25.34
N SER A 32 27.83 -31.49 -24.39
CA SER A 32 27.70 -30.02 -24.28
C SER A 32 26.32 -29.32 -24.11
N ALA A 33 26.33 -28.40 -23.13
CA ALA A 33 25.65 -27.10 -23.08
C ALA A 33 24.13 -27.02 -22.81
N ASP A 34 23.83 -26.64 -21.57
CA ASP A 34 22.96 -25.52 -21.16
C ASP A 34 21.78 -25.15 -22.07
N LEU A 35 20.57 -25.47 -21.59
CA LEU A 35 19.38 -24.65 -21.81
C LEU A 35 18.45 -24.77 -20.60
N GLU A 36 18.33 -23.67 -19.85
CA GLU A 36 17.18 -23.43 -18.98
C GLU A 36 15.91 -23.17 -19.83
N TRP A 37 14.80 -22.83 -19.17
CA TRP A 37 13.48 -22.46 -19.71
C TRP A 37 12.45 -23.59 -19.95
N MET A 38 11.60 -23.76 -18.94
CA MET A 38 10.14 -23.93 -19.00
C MET A 38 9.49 -25.05 -19.85
N LEU A 39 8.75 -25.95 -19.16
CA LEU A 39 7.39 -26.42 -19.48
C LEU A 39 6.80 -26.99 -18.17
N TRP A 40 5.68 -26.49 -17.62
CA TRP A 40 4.27 -26.68 -18.00
C TRP A 40 3.75 -28.13 -18.01
N THR A 41 2.72 -28.34 -17.19
CA THR A 41 1.62 -29.34 -17.23
C THR A 41 1.86 -30.83 -16.91
N ILE A 42 1.13 -31.29 -15.87
CA ILE A 42 0.41 -32.58 -15.71
C ILE A 42 1.29 -33.84 -15.84
N GLY A 43 1.41 -34.75 -14.86
CA GLY A 43 0.54 -35.06 -13.72
C GLY A 43 0.35 -36.60 -13.64
N PHE A 44 0.09 -37.11 -12.43
CA PHE A 44 -0.20 -38.51 -12.09
C PHE A 44 0.96 -39.52 -11.87
N LEU A 45 1.06 -39.93 -10.59
CA LEU A 45 1.24 -41.29 -10.09
C LEU A 45 2.62 -41.96 -10.08
N ALA A 46 3.31 -41.84 -8.94
CA ALA A 46 4.13 -42.91 -8.38
C ALA A 46 3.86 -43.02 -6.85
N LEU A 47 3.18 -44.09 -6.44
CA LEU A 47 3.03 -44.49 -5.04
C LEU A 47 4.31 -45.16 -4.56
N LEU A 48 4.85 -44.72 -3.42
CA LEU A 48 5.22 -45.56 -2.26
C LEU A 48 5.63 -44.65 -1.07
N PRO A 49 5.41 -45.07 0.18
CA PRO A 49 5.30 -44.14 1.30
C PRO A 49 6.65 -43.84 1.96
N PHE A 50 6.87 -42.57 2.30
CA PHE A 50 7.78 -42.22 3.39
C PHE A 50 6.95 -42.08 4.67
N VAL A 51 6.92 -43.13 5.47
CA VAL A 51 6.39 -43.06 6.85
C VAL A 51 7.42 -42.30 7.67
N LEU A 52 7.33 -40.96 7.67
CA LEU A 52 8.10 -40.17 8.61
C LEU A 52 7.42 -40.22 9.98
N PHE A 53 8.09 -40.89 10.90
CA PHE A 53 7.67 -41.09 12.27
C PHE A 53 7.76 -39.77 13.04
N LEU A 54 6.74 -38.91 12.90
CA LEU A 54 6.54 -37.80 13.83
C LEU A 54 6.10 -38.41 15.18
N GLN A 55 7.08 -38.65 16.06
CA GLN A 55 6.80 -38.73 17.48
C GLN A 55 5.99 -37.48 17.86
N SER A 56 4.95 -37.69 18.67
CA SER A 56 4.34 -36.63 19.44
C SER A 56 5.38 -36.09 20.42
N ALA A 57 6.20 -35.16 19.95
CA ALA A 57 6.81 -34.19 20.82
C ALA A 57 5.63 -33.39 21.38
N ASP A 58 5.27 -33.68 22.63
CA ASP A 58 4.45 -32.81 23.47
C ASP A 58 5.26 -31.53 23.71
N LEU A 59 5.32 -30.70 22.67
CA LEU A 59 5.70 -29.32 22.76
C LEU A 59 4.54 -28.63 23.48
N GLU A 60 4.57 -28.69 24.81
CA GLU A 60 3.96 -27.67 25.64
C GLU A 60 4.60 -26.35 25.23
N TRP A 61 3.96 -25.65 24.29
CA TRP A 61 4.22 -24.25 24.01
C TRP A 61 3.75 -23.46 25.23
N LYS A 62 4.56 -23.48 26.28
CA LYS A 62 4.43 -22.55 27.39
C LYS A 62 4.51 -21.17 26.75
N LEU A 63 3.40 -20.44 26.81
CA LEU A 63 3.38 -19.02 26.44
C LEU A 63 4.56 -18.37 27.15
N PRO A 64 5.37 -17.52 26.48
CA PRO A 64 6.31 -16.69 27.21
C PRO A 64 5.47 -15.91 28.22
N ASP A 65 5.77 -16.09 29.51
CA ASP A 65 5.04 -15.44 30.58
C ASP A 65 5.10 -13.93 30.31
N ILE A 66 3.97 -13.36 29.89
CA ILE A 66 3.81 -11.91 29.74
C ILE A 66 4.12 -11.36 31.14
N PRO A 67 4.98 -10.34 31.31
CA PRO A 67 5.28 -9.81 32.63
C PRO A 67 4.05 -9.05 33.17
N PHE A 68 3.10 -9.83 33.69
CA PHE A 68 2.40 -9.45 34.89
C PHE A 68 3.48 -9.24 35.94
N PHE A 69 3.54 -8.03 36.46
CA PHE A 69 4.20 -7.81 37.74
C PHE A 69 3.32 -8.49 38.79
N ASP A 70 3.73 -9.66 39.26
CA ASP A 70 3.09 -10.30 40.41
C ASP A 70 3.11 -9.31 41.58
N GLU A 71 2.01 -9.20 42.32
CA GLU A 71 1.99 -8.40 43.55
C GLU A 71 2.98 -8.98 44.55
N GLY A 72 3.91 -8.15 45.03
CA GLY A 72 5.00 -8.57 45.89
C GLY A 72 5.68 -7.40 46.58
N ASP A 73 6.51 -7.67 47.58
CA ASP A 73 7.16 -6.61 48.36
C ASP A 73 8.49 -6.20 47.70
N TYR A 74 8.46 -5.10 46.92
CA TYR A 74 9.62 -4.64 46.15
C TYR A 74 10.31 -3.45 46.81
N ALA A 75 11.53 -3.67 47.31
CA ALA A 75 12.39 -2.60 47.81
C ALA A 75 12.78 -1.63 46.66
N ILE A 76 12.32 -0.38 46.74
CA ILE A 76 12.51 0.64 45.71
C ILE A 76 13.42 1.80 46.15
N ALA A 77 13.56 2.04 47.46
CA ALA A 77 14.55 2.96 48.00
C ALA A 77 14.96 2.63 49.43
N GLY A 78 16.11 3.14 49.85
CA GLY A 78 16.58 3.07 51.22
C GLY A 78 17.72 4.06 51.47
N GLY A 79 17.75 4.68 52.65
CA GLY A 79 18.77 5.67 53.00
C GLY A 79 18.52 6.39 54.32
N ALA A 80 19.42 7.30 54.66
CA ALA A 80 19.28 8.12 55.86
C ALA A 80 18.18 9.20 55.66
N LEU A 81 17.34 9.36 56.68
CA LEU A 81 16.36 10.43 56.82
C LEU A 81 16.62 11.10 58.18
N GLY A 82 17.48 12.12 58.18
CA GLY A 82 18.01 12.70 59.41
C GLY A 82 18.90 11.70 60.15
N ASP A 83 18.64 11.51 61.44
CA ASP A 83 19.32 10.50 62.27
C ASP A 83 18.70 9.08 62.17
N CYS A 84 17.63 8.94 61.39
CA CYS A 84 16.92 7.67 61.15
C CYS A 84 17.33 7.05 59.80
N THR A 85 17.03 5.75 59.62
CA THR A 85 17.07 5.05 58.33
C THR A 85 15.66 4.77 57.86
N LEU A 86 15.35 5.20 56.63
CA LEU A 86 14.10 4.94 55.93
C LEU A 86 14.35 3.86 54.87
N SER A 87 13.48 2.85 54.80
CA SER A 87 13.31 2.01 53.62
C SER A 87 11.93 2.25 52.99
N VAL A 88 11.83 2.05 51.68
CA VAL A 88 10.61 2.22 50.90
C VAL A 88 10.40 0.97 50.06
N HIS A 89 9.24 0.35 50.24
CA HIS A 89 8.78 -0.78 49.44
C HIS A 89 7.48 -0.44 48.70
N SER A 90 7.19 -1.17 47.63
CA SER A 90 6.00 -1.01 46.79
C SER A 90 5.45 -2.39 46.42
N THR A 91 4.12 -2.54 46.35
CA THR A 91 3.48 -3.77 45.88
C THR A 91 3.73 -4.09 44.41
N LEU A 92 4.17 -3.09 43.64
CA LEU A 92 4.52 -3.20 42.21
C LEU A 92 5.89 -2.56 41.95
N PRO A 93 6.79 -3.20 41.18
CA PRO A 93 8.12 -2.65 40.87
C PRO A 93 8.07 -1.64 39.72
N VAL A 94 7.01 -1.67 38.91
CA VAL A 94 6.68 -0.72 37.84
C VAL A 94 5.16 -0.58 37.81
N ILE A 95 4.65 0.64 37.74
CA ILE A 95 3.21 0.93 37.88
C ILE A 95 2.61 1.29 36.52
N PRO A 96 1.58 0.57 36.01
CA PRO A 96 0.85 0.94 34.81
C PRO A 96 0.30 2.38 34.87
N ALA A 97 0.62 3.21 33.87
CA ALA A 97 0.15 4.58 33.72
C ALA A 97 -1.20 4.63 32.97
N ASP A 98 -2.21 3.96 33.50
CA ASP A 98 -3.56 3.85 32.91
C ASP A 98 -4.58 4.88 33.49
N GLY A 99 -4.21 5.55 34.59
CA GLY A 99 -5.07 6.46 35.36
C GLY A 99 -5.86 5.79 36.51
N GLU A 100 -5.73 4.47 36.70
CA GLU A 100 -6.57 3.69 37.61
C GLU A 100 -5.80 2.71 38.50
N THR A 101 -4.66 2.18 38.05
CA THR A 101 -3.86 1.23 38.81
C THR A 101 -3.32 1.86 40.09
N GLU A 102 -3.49 1.16 41.20
CA GLU A 102 -3.00 1.55 42.52
C GLU A 102 -1.85 0.63 42.94
N ALA A 103 -0.80 1.21 43.51
CA ALA A 103 0.24 0.49 44.25
C ALA A 103 0.22 0.94 45.71
N THR A 104 0.33 0.00 46.63
CA THR A 104 0.54 0.31 48.05
C THR A 104 2.03 0.43 48.28
N LEU A 105 2.44 1.52 48.92
CA LEU A 105 3.82 1.76 49.34
C LEU A 105 3.92 1.70 50.86
N THR A 106 4.96 1.04 51.34
CA THR A 106 5.27 0.90 52.76
C THR A 106 6.60 1.59 53.05
N LEU A 107 6.57 2.55 53.96
CA LEU A 107 7.72 3.22 54.54
C LEU A 107 8.05 2.56 55.87
N THR A 108 9.27 2.07 56.07
CA THR A 108 9.72 1.58 57.39
C THR A 108 10.80 2.50 57.92
N LEU A 109 10.56 3.10 59.09
CA LEU A 109 11.47 4.05 59.73
C LEU A 109 12.11 3.44 60.97
N THR A 110 13.44 3.42 61.01
CA THR A 110 14.23 2.86 62.11
C THR A 110 15.28 3.84 62.62
N ASP A 111 15.60 3.79 63.91
CA ASP A 111 16.69 4.58 64.50
C ASP A 111 18.08 4.02 64.12
N ALA A 112 19.14 4.73 64.51
CA ALA A 112 20.52 4.29 64.28
C ALA A 112 20.95 3.03 65.05
N GLN A 113 20.05 2.43 65.85
CA GLN A 113 20.23 1.14 66.54
C GLN A 113 19.37 0.03 65.91
N GLY A 114 18.52 0.35 64.94
CA GLY A 114 17.59 -0.56 64.26
C GLY A 114 16.25 -0.76 64.99
N ASN A 115 15.91 0.08 65.97
CA ASN A 115 14.58 0.03 66.60
C ASN A 115 13.57 0.80 65.72
N PRO A 116 12.30 0.37 65.66
CA PRO A 116 11.25 1.09 64.95
C PRO A 116 10.96 2.46 65.59
N VAL A 117 10.59 3.44 64.76
CA VAL A 117 10.27 4.82 65.17
C VAL A 117 8.77 5.09 64.98
N PRO A 118 7.94 4.95 66.03
CA PRO A 118 6.49 5.13 65.95
C PRO A 118 6.03 6.59 66.06
N ASP A 119 4.77 6.83 65.71
CA ASP A 119 4.04 8.12 65.81
C ASP A 119 4.70 9.29 65.02
N HIS A 120 5.51 8.98 64.00
CA HIS A 120 6.30 9.96 63.25
C HIS A 120 5.58 10.43 61.97
N LEU A 121 5.32 11.73 61.85
CA LEU A 121 4.61 12.31 60.71
C LEU A 121 5.53 12.55 59.52
N LEU A 122 5.32 11.78 58.45
CA LEU A 122 6.02 11.91 57.18
C LEU A 122 5.14 12.67 56.20
N ALA A 123 5.70 13.63 55.47
CA ALA A 123 5.03 14.33 54.37
C ALA A 123 5.58 13.83 53.03
N LEU A 124 4.70 13.47 52.11
CA LEU A 124 5.06 13.02 50.78
C LEU A 124 5.02 14.22 49.83
N LEU A 125 6.09 14.38 49.03
CA LEU A 125 6.20 15.44 48.04
C LEU A 125 6.26 14.82 46.65
N PHE A 126 5.46 15.38 45.73
CA PHE A 126 5.43 14.98 44.34
C PHE A 126 6.24 15.98 43.51
N ASN A 127 7.41 15.57 43.02
CA ASN A 127 8.34 16.46 42.32
C ASN A 127 8.14 16.44 40.79
N ASP A 128 7.74 15.30 40.21
CA ASP A 128 7.45 15.16 38.77
C ASP A 128 6.48 13.99 38.49
N GLY A 129 5.59 14.17 37.50
CA GLY A 129 4.53 13.23 37.07
C GLY A 129 3.09 13.70 37.27
N ASP A 130 2.12 12.80 37.04
CA ASP A 130 0.67 13.10 37.07
C ASP A 130 -0.18 12.13 37.92
N GLY A 131 0.44 11.34 38.80
CA GLY A 131 -0.26 10.47 39.75
C GLY A 131 -0.76 11.17 41.02
N GLN A 132 -1.36 10.39 41.92
CA GLN A 132 -1.91 10.88 43.19
C GLN A 132 -1.43 10.04 44.38
N LEU A 133 -1.33 10.67 45.56
CA LEU A 133 -0.87 10.04 46.80
C LEU A 133 -1.96 10.13 47.87
N VAL A 134 -2.30 9.01 48.51
CA VAL A 134 -3.35 8.96 49.53
C VAL A 134 -2.94 8.04 50.70
N PRO A 135 -2.76 8.56 51.93
CA PRO A 135 -2.69 9.98 52.29
C PRO A 135 -1.37 10.63 51.84
N GLU A 136 -1.37 11.94 51.62
CA GLU A 136 -0.13 12.73 51.38
C GLU A 136 0.76 12.86 52.62
N SER A 137 0.23 12.53 53.81
CA SER A 137 0.96 12.65 55.08
C SER A 137 0.73 11.45 56.02
N PRO A 138 1.30 10.27 55.72
CA PRO A 138 1.19 9.09 56.58
C PRO A 138 1.98 9.27 57.89
N VAL A 139 1.56 8.55 58.93
CA VAL A 139 2.21 8.50 60.25
C VAL A 139 2.71 7.08 60.48
N THR A 140 3.91 6.91 61.02
CA THR A 140 4.43 5.58 61.37
C THR A 140 3.68 4.97 62.56
N ASP A 141 3.39 3.68 62.50
CA ASP A 141 2.72 2.94 63.56
C ASP A 141 3.70 2.36 64.61
N GLY A 142 3.21 1.50 65.49
CA GLY A 142 4.00 0.88 66.56
C GLY A 142 5.20 0.03 66.09
N ASP A 143 5.18 -0.46 64.85
CA ASP A 143 6.26 -1.22 64.22
C ASP A 143 7.13 -0.31 63.32
N GLY A 144 6.90 1.00 63.34
CA GLY A 144 7.66 1.99 62.58
C GLY A 144 7.23 2.09 61.12
N GLU A 145 6.08 1.53 60.74
CA GLU A 145 5.61 1.46 59.37
C GLU A 145 4.56 2.52 59.04
N ALA A 146 4.69 3.16 57.88
CA ALA A 146 3.72 4.13 57.35
C ALA A 146 3.32 3.71 55.94
N THR A 147 2.02 3.46 55.71
CA THR A 147 1.51 3.02 54.41
C THR A 147 0.76 4.13 53.68
N PHE A 148 0.88 4.16 52.35
CA PHE A 148 0.11 5.04 51.48
C PHE A 148 -0.12 4.39 50.11
N ILE A 149 -1.16 4.84 49.41
CA ILE A 149 -1.47 4.41 48.05
C ILE A 149 -0.93 5.46 47.08
N TYR A 150 -0.18 5.00 46.07
CA TYR A 150 0.03 5.75 44.84
C TYR A 150 -0.98 5.28 43.80
N ARG A 151 -1.84 6.19 43.34
CA ARG A 151 -2.75 5.98 42.20
C ARG A 151 -2.10 6.54 40.95
N ALA A 152 -2.03 5.71 39.91
CA ALA A 152 -1.38 6.07 38.66
C ALA A 152 -2.06 7.23 37.93
N GLY A 153 -1.23 8.10 37.33
CA GLY A 153 -1.65 9.01 36.27
C GLY A 153 -1.62 8.34 34.90
N ARG A 154 -1.56 9.14 33.83
CA ARG A 154 -1.55 8.69 32.43
C ARG A 154 -0.23 8.95 31.70
N LEU A 155 0.78 9.51 32.37
CA LEU A 155 2.12 9.68 31.82
C LEU A 155 3.03 8.52 32.22
N ALA A 156 3.54 7.77 31.24
CA ALA A 156 4.60 6.78 31.47
C ALA A 156 5.97 7.48 31.59
N ILE A 157 6.29 7.96 32.79
CA ILE A 157 7.57 8.56 33.14
C ILE A 157 8.18 7.94 34.41
N MET A 158 9.39 8.36 34.75
CA MET A 158 10.01 8.05 36.03
C MET A 158 9.60 9.12 37.06
N ASN A 159 8.50 8.90 37.78
CA ASN A 159 7.99 9.87 38.74
C ASN A 159 9.01 10.08 39.86
N GLN A 160 9.25 11.34 40.22
CA GLN A 160 10.16 11.70 41.31
C GLN A 160 9.33 12.07 42.53
N LEU A 161 9.53 11.33 43.62
CA LEU A 161 8.86 11.55 44.89
C LEU A 161 9.90 11.85 45.97
N ALA A 162 9.46 12.50 47.04
CA ALA A 162 10.26 12.64 48.25
C ALA A 162 9.46 12.32 49.51
N VAL A 163 10.13 11.75 50.49
CA VAL A 163 9.64 11.69 51.88
C VAL A 163 10.34 12.78 52.67
N LEU A 164 9.56 13.70 53.24
CA LEU A 164 10.01 14.75 54.16
C LEU A 164 9.63 14.34 55.59
N ASP A 165 10.62 14.22 56.46
CA ASP A 165 10.40 14.20 57.90
C ASP A 165 9.98 15.62 58.35
N THR A 166 8.75 15.76 58.82
CA THR A 166 8.20 17.06 59.23
C THR A 166 8.75 17.58 60.56
N THR A 167 9.38 16.71 61.36
CA THR A 167 9.97 17.03 62.66
C THR A 167 11.43 17.49 62.52
N THR A 168 12.23 16.81 61.69
CA THR A 168 13.65 17.13 61.49
C THR A 168 13.91 18.02 60.28
N GLY A 169 12.98 18.07 59.31
CA GLY A 169 13.17 18.74 58.03
C GLY A 169 14.04 17.96 57.04
N ALA A 170 14.43 16.72 57.34
CA ALA A 170 15.22 15.88 56.46
C ALA A 170 14.38 15.32 55.29
N THR A 171 14.99 15.15 54.12
CA THR A 171 14.29 14.67 52.92
C THR A 171 15.05 13.53 52.25
N LEU A 172 14.34 12.48 51.83
CA LEU A 172 14.84 11.40 50.99
C LEU A 172 14.04 11.36 49.68
N ASN A 173 14.73 11.50 48.54
CA ASN A 173 14.13 11.39 47.21
C ASN A 173 14.19 9.94 46.70
N PHE A 174 13.15 9.51 46.00
CA PHE A 174 13.08 8.21 45.33
C PHE A 174 12.32 8.30 44.00
N CYS A 175 12.44 7.25 43.19
CA CYS A 175 11.84 7.19 41.86
C CYS A 175 10.80 6.07 41.78
N LEU A 176 9.65 6.34 41.16
CA LEU A 176 8.65 5.34 40.81
C LEU A 176 8.54 5.22 39.28
N PRO A 177 9.05 4.13 38.68
CA PRO A 177 8.89 3.89 37.25
C PRO A 177 7.43 3.57 36.92
N THR A 178 6.90 4.23 35.90
CA THR A 178 5.59 3.92 35.33
C THR A 178 5.69 3.45 33.88
N SER A 179 4.68 2.73 33.40
CA SER A 179 4.69 2.13 32.05
C SER A 179 3.35 2.23 31.34
N LEU A 180 3.37 2.45 30.02
CA LEU A 180 2.21 2.27 29.14
C LEU A 180 2.35 0.95 28.39
N SER A 181 1.26 0.20 28.27
CA SER A 181 1.18 -1.03 27.50
C SER A 181 0.01 -0.98 26.50
N ALA A 182 0.14 -1.71 25.40
CA ALA A 182 -0.91 -1.86 24.40
C ALA A 182 -1.08 -3.34 24.08
N VAL A 183 -2.31 -3.85 24.18
CA VAL A 183 -2.62 -5.27 23.99
C VAL A 183 -3.33 -5.48 22.66
N LEU A 184 -2.73 -6.26 21.77
CA LEU A 184 -3.38 -6.75 20.55
C LEU A 184 -3.83 -8.19 20.76
N THR A 185 -5.14 -8.40 20.95
CA THR A 185 -5.72 -9.74 21.07
C THR A 185 -5.91 -10.38 19.69
N VAL A 186 -5.00 -11.27 19.31
CA VAL A 186 -5.15 -12.10 18.10
C VAL A 186 -5.89 -13.39 18.47
N LYS A 187 -7.16 -13.52 18.04
CA LYS A 187 -7.89 -14.79 18.20
C LYS A 187 -7.34 -15.82 17.20
N LEU A 188 -6.62 -16.81 17.70
CA LEU A 188 -6.29 -18.01 16.94
C LEU A 188 -7.54 -18.89 16.80
N VAL A 189 -7.77 -19.38 15.58
CA VAL A 189 -8.88 -20.27 15.23
C VAL A 189 -8.34 -21.45 14.41
N THR A 190 -9.08 -22.56 14.32
CA THR A 190 -8.66 -23.68 13.48
C THR A 190 -8.62 -23.27 11.99
N PRO A 191 -7.83 -23.94 11.12
CA PRO A 191 -7.82 -23.64 9.69
C PRO A 191 -9.21 -23.73 9.03
N THR A 192 -10.07 -24.63 9.52
CA THR A 192 -11.46 -24.77 9.04
C THR A 192 -12.33 -23.58 9.47
N GLU A 193 -12.20 -23.11 10.71
CA GLU A 193 -12.88 -21.88 11.17
C GLU A 193 -12.32 -20.63 10.49
N TYR A 194 -11.02 -20.57 10.24
CA TYR A 194 -10.39 -19.50 9.47
C TYR A 194 -10.97 -19.42 8.06
N GLU A 195 -10.97 -20.53 7.31
CA GLU A 195 -11.55 -20.57 5.96
C GLU A 195 -13.06 -20.35 5.98
N ALA A 196 -13.80 -20.85 7.00
CA ALA A 196 -15.22 -20.57 7.16
C ALA A 196 -15.50 -19.08 7.45
N MET A 197 -14.73 -18.43 8.32
CA MET A 197 -14.86 -17.00 8.62
C MET A 197 -14.39 -16.12 7.46
N ARG A 198 -13.30 -16.49 6.78
CA ARG A 198 -12.80 -15.86 5.56
C ARG A 198 -13.84 -15.94 4.44
N THR A 199 -14.43 -17.12 4.24
CA THR A 199 -15.50 -17.34 3.26
C THR A 199 -16.77 -16.61 3.66
N ALA A 200 -17.18 -16.61 4.93
CA ALA A 200 -18.34 -15.86 5.43
C ALA A 200 -18.16 -14.34 5.35
N SER A 201 -16.93 -13.83 5.47
CA SER A 201 -16.60 -12.43 5.22
C SER A 201 -16.69 -12.10 3.71
N ALA A 202 -16.26 -13.03 2.85
CA ALA A 202 -16.41 -12.95 1.40
C ALA A 202 -17.85 -13.24 0.88
N THR A 203 -18.72 -13.83 1.71
CA THR A 203 -20.15 -14.05 1.44
C THR A 203 -21.06 -13.30 2.42
N ARG A 204 -20.57 -12.18 2.97
CA ARG A 204 -21.46 -11.15 3.51
C ARG A 204 -22.50 -10.85 2.42
N PRO A 205 -23.82 -10.88 2.72
CA PRO A 205 -24.83 -10.67 1.70
C PRO A 205 -24.53 -9.36 0.98
N ASP A 206 -24.70 -9.37 -0.34
CA ASP A 206 -24.52 -8.20 -1.18
C ASP A 206 -25.60 -7.18 -0.84
N ILE A 207 -25.33 -6.36 0.18
CA ILE A 207 -26.26 -5.36 0.72
C ILE A 207 -26.19 -4.03 -0.02
N PHE A 208 -25.24 -3.88 -0.94
CA PHE A 208 -25.03 -2.65 -1.69
C PHE A 208 -25.26 -2.86 -3.19
N ASP A 209 -25.73 -1.83 -3.88
CA ASP A 209 -25.48 -1.62 -5.30
C ASP A 209 -24.44 -0.51 -5.41
N LEU A 210 -23.33 -0.81 -6.12
CA LEU A 210 -22.28 0.15 -6.42
C LEU A 210 -22.30 0.41 -7.93
N GLU A 211 -22.48 1.66 -8.31
CA GLU A 211 -22.38 2.14 -9.69
C GLU A 211 -21.15 3.04 -9.82
N LEU A 212 -20.54 3.06 -11.01
CA LEU A 212 -19.38 3.89 -11.32
C LEU A 212 -19.55 4.50 -12.72
N ALA A 213 -19.42 5.83 -12.80
CA ALA A 213 -19.42 6.57 -14.04
C ALA A 213 -18.11 7.37 -14.19
N ALA A 214 -17.70 7.59 -15.43
CA ALA A 214 -16.59 8.46 -15.82
C ALA A 214 -17.11 9.51 -16.81
N VAL A 215 -16.82 10.79 -16.56
CA VAL A 215 -17.24 11.89 -17.44
C VAL A 215 -16.12 12.92 -17.60
N PRO A 216 -15.62 13.17 -18.83
CA PRO A 216 -15.88 12.41 -20.07
C PRO A 216 -15.29 10.99 -20.02
N ASP A 217 -15.82 10.10 -20.85
CA ASP A 217 -15.39 8.70 -21.05
C ASP A 217 -14.42 8.51 -22.23
N VAL A 218 -14.23 9.55 -23.06
CA VAL A 218 -13.21 9.59 -24.12
C VAL A 218 -12.26 10.77 -23.88
N LEU A 219 -10.95 10.51 -23.87
CA LEU A 219 -9.90 11.51 -23.60
C LEU A 219 -8.76 11.45 -24.62
N PRO A 220 -8.17 12.59 -25.03
CA PRO A 220 -6.93 12.60 -25.79
C PRO A 220 -5.72 12.23 -24.89
N ALA A 221 -4.74 11.52 -25.45
CA ALA A 221 -3.47 11.16 -24.79
C ALA A 221 -2.50 12.36 -24.68
N ASP A 222 -2.90 13.40 -23.95
CA ASP A 222 -2.17 14.68 -23.85
C ASP A 222 -1.52 14.93 -22.47
N MET A 223 -1.58 13.95 -21.55
CA MET A 223 -1.12 14.04 -20.16
C MET A 223 -1.79 15.13 -19.28
N ILE A 224 -2.77 15.87 -19.80
CA ILE A 224 -3.41 17.03 -19.16
C ILE A 224 -4.89 16.76 -18.93
N SER A 225 -5.54 16.13 -19.91
CA SER A 225 -6.95 15.80 -19.91
C SER A 225 -7.32 14.82 -18.80
N ALA A 226 -8.47 15.06 -18.20
CA ALA A 226 -8.94 14.35 -17.02
C ALA A 226 -10.42 13.97 -17.13
N SER A 227 -10.77 12.85 -16.52
CA SER A 227 -12.14 12.38 -16.33
C SER A 227 -12.52 12.47 -14.86
N ARG A 228 -13.72 12.97 -14.58
CA ARG A 228 -14.29 12.87 -13.24
C ARG A 228 -14.95 11.50 -13.09
N LEU A 229 -14.47 10.76 -12.10
CA LEU A 229 -15.02 9.50 -11.65
C LEU A 229 -16.06 9.80 -10.56
N THR A 230 -17.28 9.33 -10.73
CA THR A 230 -18.34 9.43 -9.73
C THR A 230 -18.82 8.03 -9.41
N ALA A 231 -18.60 7.58 -8.18
CA ALA A 231 -19.17 6.33 -7.67
C ALA A 231 -20.39 6.62 -6.80
N HIS A 232 -21.43 5.81 -6.95
CA HIS A 232 -22.68 5.91 -6.20
C HIS A 232 -22.94 4.57 -5.49
N LEU A 233 -22.97 4.61 -4.15
CA LEU A 233 -23.21 3.46 -3.30
C LEU A 233 -24.60 3.59 -2.68
N THR A 234 -25.48 2.66 -3.01
CA THR A 234 -26.79 2.51 -2.37
C THR A 234 -26.88 1.17 -1.68
N TYR A 235 -27.76 1.04 -0.69
CA TYR A 235 -28.22 -0.26 -0.21
C TYR A 235 -29.15 -0.90 -1.25
N LYS A 236 -29.27 -2.24 -1.29
CA LYS A 236 -30.24 -2.96 -2.16
C LYS A 236 -31.70 -2.55 -1.98
N ASP A 237 -32.03 -1.82 -0.90
CA ASP A 237 -33.36 -1.25 -0.66
C ASP A 237 -33.53 0.18 -1.22
N GLY A 238 -32.56 0.68 -1.98
CA GLY A 238 -32.56 1.97 -2.65
C GLY A 238 -32.13 3.17 -1.78
N ARG A 239 -31.75 2.97 -0.52
CA ARG A 239 -31.26 4.04 0.35
C ARG A 239 -29.79 4.40 0.05
N PRO A 240 -29.38 5.68 0.13
CA PRO A 240 -27.97 6.05 0.00
C PRO A 240 -27.13 5.46 1.13
N ALA A 241 -25.96 4.91 0.81
CA ALA A 241 -25.03 4.33 1.76
C ALA A 241 -23.94 5.35 2.12
N ALA A 242 -24.26 6.27 3.03
CA ALA A 242 -23.37 7.33 3.49
C ALA A 242 -22.29 6.86 4.47
N GLY A 243 -21.10 7.45 4.39
CA GLY A 243 -19.98 7.21 5.32
C GLY A 243 -19.18 5.93 5.07
N PHE A 244 -19.32 5.29 3.91
CA PHE A 244 -18.64 4.04 3.57
C PHE A 244 -17.34 4.26 2.79
N PRO A 245 -16.26 3.52 3.10
CA PRO A 245 -14.97 3.67 2.44
C PRO A 245 -14.95 3.06 1.04
N ILE A 246 -14.66 3.89 0.02
CA ILE A 246 -14.45 3.46 -1.36
C ILE A 246 -13.05 3.83 -1.81
N VAL A 247 -12.39 2.90 -2.51
CA VAL A 247 -11.08 3.12 -3.13
C VAL A 247 -11.22 2.95 -4.64
N PHE A 248 -10.76 3.95 -5.40
CA PHE A 248 -10.64 3.86 -6.86
C PHE A 248 -9.24 3.35 -7.24
N ARG A 249 -9.14 2.53 -8.28
CA ARG A 249 -7.85 2.07 -8.84
C ARG A 249 -7.93 1.87 -10.34
N ILE A 250 -6.79 2.03 -11.01
CA ILE A 250 -6.61 1.60 -12.40
C ILE A 250 -6.43 0.07 -12.37
N ALA A 251 -7.42 -0.66 -12.89
CA ALA A 251 -7.38 -2.12 -13.01
C ALA A 251 -6.56 -2.56 -14.24
N SER A 252 -6.60 -1.78 -15.32
CA SER A 252 -5.71 -1.91 -16.48
C SER A 252 -5.57 -0.58 -17.21
N GLY A 253 -4.47 -0.41 -17.97
CA GLY A 253 -4.14 0.84 -18.66
C GLY A 253 -3.10 1.68 -17.92
N TYR A 254 -3.03 2.97 -18.24
CA TYR A 254 -2.02 3.92 -17.77
C TYR A 254 -2.64 5.27 -17.45
N GLY A 255 -2.07 6.00 -16.50
CA GLY A 255 -2.56 7.29 -16.02
C GLY A 255 -2.37 7.41 -14.51
N SER A 256 -3.07 8.34 -13.87
CA SER A 256 -3.10 8.49 -12.41
C SER A 256 -4.52 8.74 -11.90
N ILE A 257 -4.76 8.49 -10.62
CA ILE A 257 -6.01 8.83 -9.94
C ILE A 257 -5.69 9.72 -8.74
N VAL A 258 -6.41 10.83 -8.61
CA VAL A 258 -6.41 11.70 -7.43
C VAL A 258 -7.77 11.56 -6.73
N GLN A 259 -7.73 11.14 -5.47
CA GLN A 259 -8.91 10.95 -4.63
C GLN A 259 -8.70 11.67 -3.29
N GLU A 260 -9.47 12.73 -3.04
CA GLU A 260 -9.41 13.49 -1.78
C GLU A 260 -10.36 12.94 -0.72
N ALA A 261 -11.62 12.70 -1.10
CA ALA A 261 -12.63 12.11 -0.24
C ALA A 261 -12.41 10.59 -0.10
N LYS A 262 -12.46 10.06 1.13
CA LYS A 262 -12.29 8.62 1.42
C LYS A 262 -13.60 7.89 1.71
N LEU A 263 -14.64 8.62 2.04
CA LEU A 263 -15.96 8.10 2.45
C LEU A 263 -17.03 8.68 1.54
N THR A 264 -18.09 7.91 1.29
CA THR A 264 -19.30 8.41 0.63
C THR A 264 -19.98 9.52 1.44
N ASP A 265 -20.54 10.50 0.74
CA ASP A 265 -21.30 11.60 1.33
C ASP A 265 -22.70 11.17 1.79
N ARG A 266 -23.52 12.14 2.23
CA ARG A 266 -24.87 11.88 2.76
C ARG A 266 -25.82 11.23 1.74
N ASP A 267 -25.55 11.44 0.46
CA ASP A 267 -26.37 11.03 -0.68
C ASP A 267 -25.77 9.76 -1.35
N GLY A 268 -24.73 9.16 -0.75
CA GLY A 268 -24.11 7.92 -1.20
C GLY A 268 -23.03 8.10 -2.27
N PHE A 269 -22.67 9.34 -2.61
CA PHE A 269 -21.72 9.64 -3.68
C PHE A 269 -20.29 9.81 -3.16
N ILE A 270 -19.32 9.50 -4.02
CA ILE A 270 -17.91 9.84 -3.81
C ILE A 270 -17.26 10.11 -5.18
N GLU A 271 -16.39 11.11 -5.24
CA GLU A 271 -15.71 11.53 -6.47
C GLU A 271 -14.20 11.32 -6.39
N ALA A 272 -13.60 11.05 -7.55
CA ALA A 272 -12.16 11.06 -7.80
C ALA A 272 -11.91 11.60 -9.22
N PHE A 273 -10.66 11.96 -9.52
CA PHE A 273 -10.25 12.40 -10.85
C PHE A 273 -9.22 11.44 -11.42
N TYR A 274 -9.49 10.91 -12.61
CA TYR A 274 -8.51 10.19 -13.41
C TYR A 274 -7.82 11.18 -14.35
N GLN A 275 -6.49 11.22 -14.34
CA GLN A 275 -5.69 11.99 -15.30
C GLN A 275 -5.03 11.04 -16.31
N VAL A 276 -5.14 11.39 -17.59
CA VAL A 276 -4.66 10.58 -18.71
C VAL A 276 -3.13 10.51 -18.78
N SER A 277 -2.60 9.51 -19.46
CA SER A 277 -1.18 9.43 -19.85
C SER A 277 -0.96 9.78 -21.33
N ASP A 278 0.28 9.63 -21.81
CA ASP A 278 0.69 9.71 -23.21
C ASP A 278 0.29 8.47 -24.05
N ARG A 279 -0.36 7.46 -23.45
CA ARG A 279 -0.65 6.17 -24.08
C ARG A 279 -2.11 6.02 -24.48
N VAL A 280 -2.33 5.78 -25.77
CA VAL A 280 -3.64 5.43 -26.35
C VAL A 280 -4.07 4.02 -25.97
N GLY A 281 -5.39 3.79 -25.94
CA GLY A 281 -6.03 2.51 -25.61
C GLY A 281 -7.12 2.65 -24.55
N THR A 282 -7.75 1.53 -24.19
CA THR A 282 -8.77 1.49 -23.14
C THR A 282 -8.13 1.40 -21.76
N VAL A 283 -8.61 2.21 -20.83
CA VAL A 283 -8.22 2.20 -19.41
C VAL A 283 -9.42 1.74 -18.59
N LEU A 284 -9.25 0.67 -17.81
CA LEU A 284 -10.30 0.13 -16.94
C LEU A 284 -10.09 0.68 -15.52
N ILE A 285 -11.06 1.45 -15.04
CA ILE A 285 -11.09 1.96 -13.66
C ILE A 285 -12.03 1.07 -12.85
N GLU A 286 -11.63 0.70 -11.63
CA GLU A 286 -12.44 -0.08 -10.68
C GLU A 286 -12.60 0.72 -9.37
N ALA A 287 -13.83 0.81 -8.86
CA ALA A 287 -14.14 1.30 -7.53
C ALA A 287 -14.49 0.11 -6.62
N VAL A 288 -13.93 0.10 -5.40
CA VAL A 288 -14.11 -1.00 -4.43
C VAL A 288 -14.51 -0.46 -3.06
N GLU A 289 -15.69 -0.83 -2.58
CA GLU A 289 -16.15 -0.60 -1.21
C GLU A 289 -15.41 -1.55 -0.26
N GLN A 290 -14.77 -1.03 0.78
CA GLN A 290 -13.80 -1.80 1.59
C GLN A 290 -14.43 -2.68 2.68
N THR A 291 -15.74 -2.55 2.96
CA THR A 291 -16.40 -3.26 4.06
C THR A 291 -17.10 -4.55 3.62
N THR A 292 -17.68 -4.60 2.42
CA THR A 292 -18.24 -5.81 1.77
C THR A 292 -17.36 -6.34 0.65
N GLY A 293 -16.52 -5.49 0.04
CA GLY A 293 -15.83 -5.81 -1.20
C GLY A 293 -16.67 -5.63 -2.46
N ALA A 294 -17.82 -4.94 -2.38
CA ALA A 294 -18.65 -4.59 -3.55
C ALA A 294 -17.84 -3.75 -4.56
N ARG A 295 -18.06 -3.98 -5.85
CA ARG A 295 -17.23 -3.40 -6.92
C ARG A 295 -18.05 -2.92 -8.11
N ALA A 296 -17.55 -1.88 -8.76
CA ALA A 296 -17.98 -1.43 -10.06
C ALA A 296 -16.77 -1.06 -10.92
N SER A 297 -16.92 -1.12 -12.24
CA SER A 297 -15.87 -0.75 -13.19
C SER A 297 -16.41 0.08 -14.34
N VAL A 298 -15.61 1.01 -14.83
CA VAL A 298 -15.90 1.84 -16.01
C VAL A 298 -14.68 1.88 -16.92
N GLU A 299 -14.92 1.90 -18.23
CA GLU A 299 -13.88 2.05 -19.25
C GLU A 299 -13.75 3.51 -19.68
N ILE A 300 -12.52 3.97 -19.85
CA ILE A 300 -12.19 5.27 -20.46
C ILE A 300 -11.39 4.98 -21.72
N THR A 301 -11.84 5.49 -22.86
CA THR A 301 -11.14 5.35 -24.14
C THR A 301 -10.15 6.48 -24.33
N VAL A 302 -8.85 6.16 -24.33
CA VAL A 302 -7.79 7.14 -24.59
C VAL A 302 -7.44 7.13 -26.08
N VAL A 303 -7.78 8.22 -26.78
CA VAL A 303 -7.51 8.41 -28.20
C VAL A 303 -6.21 9.19 -28.41
N ARG A 304 -5.65 9.13 -29.63
CA ARG A 304 -4.47 9.95 -29.99
C ARG A 304 -4.80 11.43 -29.81
N ALA A 305 -3.93 12.18 -29.15
CA ALA A 305 -4.09 13.63 -29.03
C ALA A 305 -4.09 14.27 -30.42
N GLY A 306 -5.07 15.14 -30.68
CA GLY A 306 -5.16 15.91 -31.91
C GLY A 306 -4.14 17.06 -31.98
N PRO A 307 -3.89 17.61 -33.17
CA PRO A 307 -3.02 18.77 -33.33
C PRO A 307 -3.56 19.99 -32.57
N ALA A 308 -2.69 20.61 -31.76
CA ALA A 308 -3.00 21.81 -31.00
C ALA A 308 -2.06 22.99 -31.33
N LYS A 309 -0.87 22.71 -31.88
CA LYS A 309 0.16 23.70 -32.19
C LYS A 309 0.87 23.37 -33.51
N ILE A 310 1.29 24.41 -34.23
CA ILE A 310 2.17 24.33 -35.39
C ILE A 310 3.26 25.38 -35.25
N ASP A 311 4.50 24.94 -35.34
CA ASP A 311 5.68 25.82 -35.41
C ASP A 311 6.22 25.77 -36.85
N LEU A 312 6.76 26.89 -37.35
CA LEU A 312 7.30 26.99 -38.72
C LEU A 312 8.75 27.50 -38.67
N PHE A 313 9.65 26.73 -39.26
CA PHE A 313 11.08 27.00 -39.34
C PHE A 313 11.55 26.98 -40.80
N PHE A 314 12.77 27.45 -41.02
CA PHE A 314 13.58 27.11 -42.19
C PHE A 314 14.88 26.42 -41.77
N ASP A 315 15.40 25.56 -42.64
CA ASP A 315 16.72 24.94 -42.46
C ASP A 315 17.81 25.84 -43.03
N ASN A 316 18.69 26.31 -42.14
CA ASN A 316 19.90 27.04 -42.45
C ASN A 316 21.14 26.13 -42.27
N SER A 317 21.42 25.31 -43.29
CA SER A 317 22.61 24.45 -43.36
C SER A 317 22.70 23.38 -42.24
N GLY A 318 21.58 22.75 -41.91
CA GLY A 318 21.43 21.73 -40.87
C GLY A 318 20.96 22.26 -39.51
N ILE A 319 20.51 23.51 -39.44
CA ILE A 319 20.03 24.18 -38.22
C ILE A 319 18.68 24.82 -38.52
N LEU A 320 17.64 24.41 -37.78
CA LEU A 320 16.31 25.02 -37.86
C LEU A 320 16.30 26.40 -37.20
N SER A 321 15.69 27.38 -37.86
CA SER A 321 15.50 28.74 -37.36
C SER A 321 14.11 29.27 -37.72
N ASP A 322 13.54 30.05 -36.81
CA ASP A 322 12.26 30.79 -36.92
C ASP A 322 12.47 32.31 -37.10
N GLU A 323 13.72 32.74 -37.30
CA GLU A 323 14.11 34.14 -37.52
C GLU A 323 13.88 34.61 -38.97
N GLU A 324 14.25 35.85 -39.30
CA GLU A 324 14.13 36.36 -40.68
C GLU A 324 15.14 35.71 -41.64
N ALA A 325 14.63 34.92 -42.60
CA ALA A 325 15.43 34.30 -43.65
C ALA A 325 15.79 35.29 -44.78
N LEU A 326 17.03 35.23 -45.27
CA LEU A 326 17.52 36.05 -46.39
C LEU A 326 17.79 35.21 -47.65
N LEU A 327 17.18 35.59 -48.77
CA LEU A 327 17.40 35.00 -50.09
C LEU A 327 17.63 36.08 -51.15
N PRO A 328 18.47 35.84 -52.18
CA PRO A 328 18.49 36.69 -53.36
C PRO A 328 17.21 36.49 -54.19
N ALA A 329 16.66 37.57 -54.72
CA ALA A 329 15.55 37.52 -55.69
C ALA A 329 16.05 37.13 -57.09
N ASP A 330 16.53 35.88 -57.22
CA ASP A 330 17.18 35.34 -58.42
C ASP A 330 16.31 34.35 -59.22
N GLY A 331 15.12 33.99 -58.73
CA GLY A 331 14.24 32.99 -59.34
C GLY A 331 14.68 31.52 -59.16
N ALA A 332 15.80 31.26 -58.48
CA ALA A 332 16.54 29.99 -58.56
C ALA A 332 17.05 29.45 -57.21
N SER A 333 17.30 30.33 -56.23
CA SER A 333 17.67 29.97 -54.86
C SER A 333 16.56 29.17 -54.17
N ARG A 334 16.92 28.41 -53.14
CA ARG A 334 16.02 27.46 -52.47
C ARG A 334 16.14 27.63 -50.96
N LEU A 335 15.00 27.72 -50.29
CA LEU A 335 14.88 27.70 -48.83
C LEU A 335 14.07 26.47 -48.44
N GLN A 336 14.63 25.58 -47.62
CA GLN A 336 13.88 24.48 -47.05
C GLN A 336 13.13 24.99 -45.82
N LEU A 337 11.83 24.76 -45.79
CA LEU A 337 10.90 25.04 -44.71
C LEU A 337 10.61 23.74 -43.97
N VAL A 338 10.43 23.83 -42.66
CA VAL A 338 10.01 22.73 -41.80
C VAL A 338 8.86 23.20 -40.93
N ALA A 339 7.66 22.67 -41.16
CA ALA A 339 6.52 22.88 -40.28
C ALA A 339 6.44 21.69 -39.32
N ARG A 340 6.42 21.95 -38.00
CA ARG A 340 6.30 20.90 -36.97
C ARG A 340 4.93 20.95 -36.32
N VAL A 341 4.19 19.84 -36.39
CA VAL A 341 2.85 19.67 -35.83
C VAL A 341 2.92 18.99 -34.47
N LEU A 342 2.33 19.64 -33.46
CA LEU A 342 2.45 19.25 -32.06
C LEU A 342 1.07 19.13 -31.38
N SER A 343 1.00 18.24 -30.38
CA SER A 343 -0.12 18.14 -29.42
C SER A 343 -0.11 19.31 -28.42
N LEU A 344 -1.09 19.35 -27.53
CA LEU A 344 -1.14 20.33 -26.42
C LEU A 344 0.04 20.18 -25.43
N ALA A 345 0.67 19.01 -25.39
CA ALA A 345 1.83 18.71 -24.56
C ALA A 345 3.15 18.67 -25.37
N ASP A 346 3.24 19.48 -26.44
CA ASP A 346 4.38 19.58 -27.36
C ASP A 346 4.88 18.22 -27.92
N THR A 347 4.01 17.20 -27.95
CA THR A 347 4.34 15.88 -28.51
C THR A 347 4.11 15.88 -30.01
N PRO A 348 5.06 15.42 -30.86
CA PRO A 348 4.85 15.40 -32.30
C PRO A 348 3.70 14.50 -32.75
N ILE A 349 2.94 14.97 -33.74
CA ILE A 349 1.80 14.22 -34.30
C ILE A 349 2.04 13.96 -35.78
N SER A 350 2.17 12.68 -36.12
CA SER A 350 2.19 12.17 -37.49
C SER A 350 0.79 12.06 -38.10
N GLY A 351 0.71 12.07 -39.44
CA GLY A 351 -0.55 11.88 -40.16
C GLY A 351 -1.39 13.15 -40.34
N VAL A 352 -0.89 14.32 -39.93
CA VAL A 352 -1.62 15.59 -40.01
C VAL A 352 -1.29 16.32 -41.30
N LYS A 353 -2.32 16.76 -42.01
CA LYS A 353 -2.20 17.44 -43.30
C LYS A 353 -1.88 18.93 -43.12
N VAL A 354 -0.76 19.38 -43.69
CA VAL A 354 -0.28 20.76 -43.60
C VAL A 354 -0.18 21.38 -45.00
N ARG A 355 -0.72 22.60 -45.14
CA ARG A 355 -0.63 23.40 -46.37
C ARG A 355 0.18 24.67 -46.14
N PHE A 356 1.09 24.96 -47.06
CA PHE A 356 1.80 26.24 -47.11
C PHE A 356 1.06 27.25 -48.00
N GLN A 357 1.23 28.53 -47.70
CA GLN A 357 0.76 29.63 -48.53
C GLN A 357 1.77 30.77 -48.52
N VAL A 358 2.02 31.36 -49.70
CA VAL A 358 2.67 32.66 -49.87
C VAL A 358 1.59 33.74 -49.90
N LYS A 359 1.90 34.95 -49.41
CA LYS A 359 0.93 36.03 -49.20
C LYS A 359 1.15 37.22 -50.14
N ASN A 360 2.40 37.49 -50.49
CA ASN A 360 2.82 38.68 -51.24
C ASN A 360 3.18 38.36 -52.71
N ASP A 361 3.02 37.10 -53.14
CA ASP A 361 3.30 36.59 -54.49
C ASP A 361 4.73 36.85 -55.00
N LEU A 362 5.71 36.98 -54.08
CA LEU A 362 7.13 37.20 -54.36
C LEU A 362 7.92 35.89 -54.52
N GLY A 363 7.26 34.75 -54.69
CA GLY A 363 7.88 33.45 -54.90
C GLY A 363 6.86 32.32 -55.07
N ARG A 364 7.31 31.08 -54.90
CA ARG A 364 6.45 29.89 -54.95
C ARG A 364 6.94 28.81 -53.99
N ILE A 365 6.04 27.90 -53.63
CA ILE A 365 6.36 26.66 -52.89
C ILE A 365 6.36 25.49 -53.89
N GLU A 366 7.38 24.61 -53.85
CA GLU A 366 7.43 23.39 -54.70
C GLU A 366 6.70 22.18 -54.09
N VAL A 367 6.55 22.13 -52.75
CA VAL A 367 5.74 21.11 -52.03
C VAL A 367 4.66 21.83 -51.21
N PHE A 368 3.46 21.96 -51.77
CA PHE A 368 2.40 22.82 -51.24
C PHE A 368 1.54 22.19 -50.13
N ASP A 369 1.51 20.87 -50.06
CA ASP A 369 0.57 20.09 -49.27
C ASP A 369 1.21 18.74 -48.93
N GLU A 370 1.49 18.49 -47.65
CA GLU A 370 2.14 17.26 -47.18
C GLU A 370 1.48 16.74 -45.88
N VAL A 371 1.84 15.51 -45.49
CA VAL A 371 1.35 14.85 -44.29
C VAL A 371 2.51 14.68 -43.33
N SER A 372 2.33 15.07 -42.07
CA SER A 372 3.41 15.05 -41.07
C SER A 372 3.95 13.65 -40.81
N ASP A 373 5.27 13.57 -40.71
CA ASP A 373 6.01 12.33 -40.50
C ASP A 373 6.00 11.88 -39.02
N ALA A 374 6.80 10.86 -38.67
CA ALA A 374 6.91 10.36 -37.30
C ALA A 374 7.51 11.36 -36.29
N ALA A 375 8.26 12.37 -36.76
CA ALA A 375 8.75 13.50 -35.98
C ALA A 375 7.76 14.69 -35.98
N GLY A 376 6.57 14.52 -36.56
CA GLY A 376 5.56 15.56 -36.72
C GLY A 376 5.94 16.62 -37.75
N GLU A 377 6.96 16.38 -38.57
CA GLU A 377 7.53 17.36 -39.49
C GLU A 377 6.94 17.23 -40.90
N VAL A 378 6.82 18.37 -41.57
CA VAL A 378 6.42 18.53 -42.97
C VAL A 378 7.44 19.46 -43.63
N HIS A 379 7.93 19.06 -44.81
CA HIS A 379 9.02 19.75 -45.50
C HIS A 379 8.55 20.39 -46.80
N ALA A 380 8.91 21.66 -47.01
CA ALA A 380 8.60 22.35 -48.26
C ALA A 380 9.76 23.20 -48.74
N THR A 381 9.94 23.31 -50.05
CA THR A 381 10.93 24.25 -50.62
C THR A 381 10.24 25.52 -51.10
N PHE A 382 10.60 26.67 -50.51
CA PHE A 382 10.32 27.98 -51.08
C PHE A 382 11.39 28.38 -52.08
N ILE A 383 10.96 28.98 -53.19
CA ILE A 383 11.83 29.57 -54.22
C ILE A 383 11.36 31.02 -54.45
N PRO A 384 12.25 32.01 -54.25
CA PRO A 384 11.92 33.41 -54.45
C PRO A 384 11.72 33.69 -55.94
N GLY A 385 10.98 34.75 -56.23
CA GLY A 385 10.87 35.33 -57.57
C GLY A 385 12.10 36.15 -57.95
N THR A 386 11.94 37.01 -58.96
CA THR A 386 12.97 37.94 -59.45
C THR A 386 12.76 39.39 -58.99
N PHE A 387 11.79 39.62 -58.09
CA PHE A 387 11.49 40.94 -57.53
C PHE A 387 11.85 40.97 -56.04
N PRO A 388 12.61 41.98 -55.56
CA PRO A 388 12.97 42.09 -54.15
C PRO A 388 11.79 42.59 -53.30
N GLY A 389 11.68 42.06 -52.08
CA GLY A 389 10.68 42.43 -51.09
C GLY A 389 10.63 41.40 -49.96
N THR A 390 9.68 41.55 -49.04
CA THR A 390 9.43 40.58 -47.95
C THR A 390 8.27 39.67 -48.34
N GLU A 391 8.48 38.36 -48.30
CA GLU A 391 7.40 37.36 -48.45
C GLU A 391 6.95 36.89 -47.05
N GLU A 392 5.66 36.62 -46.87
CA GLU A 392 5.11 36.06 -45.63
C GLU A 392 4.58 34.66 -45.93
N ILE A 393 5.22 33.65 -45.36
CA ILE A 393 4.86 32.24 -45.56
C ILE A 393 4.06 31.77 -44.34
N THR A 394 2.87 31.24 -44.57
CA THR A 394 2.02 30.66 -43.51
C THR A 394 1.85 29.16 -43.73
N ALA A 395 1.96 28.38 -42.67
CA ALA A 395 1.61 26.96 -42.65
C ALA A 395 0.27 26.78 -41.92
N PHE A 396 -0.66 26.05 -42.54
CA PHE A 396 -1.99 25.78 -42.00
C PHE A 396 -2.18 24.28 -41.79
N ILE A 397 -2.61 23.89 -40.58
CA ILE A 397 -3.16 22.56 -40.35
C ILE A 397 -4.56 22.49 -40.96
N ILE A 398 -4.79 21.51 -41.82
CA ILE A 398 -6.12 21.21 -42.37
C ILE A 398 -6.72 20.09 -41.53
N SER A 399 -7.76 20.42 -40.75
CA SER A 399 -8.62 19.39 -40.17
C SER A 399 -9.14 18.48 -41.28
N ALA A 400 -8.94 17.17 -41.13
CA ALA A 400 -9.76 16.23 -41.87
C ALA A 400 -11.23 16.48 -41.52
N LEU A 401 -12.13 16.22 -42.46
CA LEU A 401 -13.52 15.93 -42.08
C LEU A 401 -13.47 14.63 -41.25
N PRO A 402 -14.27 14.49 -40.18
CA PRO A 402 -14.39 13.21 -39.52
C PRO A 402 -14.86 12.18 -40.56
N GLU A 403 -14.05 11.15 -40.79
CA GLU A 403 -14.53 9.98 -41.53
C GLU A 403 -15.64 9.35 -40.68
N ALA A 404 -16.82 9.21 -41.28
CA ALA A 404 -17.92 8.52 -40.63
C ALA A 404 -17.63 7.01 -40.69
N GLU A 405 -17.52 6.38 -39.52
CA GLU A 405 -17.49 4.92 -39.35
C GLU A 405 -18.81 4.27 -39.81
#